data_AF-A0A7G5Z107-F1
#
_entry.id   AF-A0A7G5Z107-F1
#
_cell.length_a   1.000
_cell.length_b   1.000
_cell.length_c   1.000
_cell.angle_alpha   90.00
_cell.angle_beta   90.00
_cell.angle_gamma   90.00
#
_symmetry.space_group_name_H-M   'P 1'
#
loop_
_entity.id
_entity.type
_entity.pdbx_description
1 polymer ?
#
loop_
_entity_poly.entity_id
_entity_poly.type
_entity_poly.pdbx_seq_one_letter_code
_entity_poly.pdbx_strand_id
1 'polypeptide(L)'
;MFARLGRNIRPWQVDPPHPAILRLHHTRAASDTHAAPHLLNTPDIIAVATMMAKPAGDFLKHPDSRGHLFCFCQRDPPLLFRPPPACPSRDEPSLVCRRAEAKRLNFAGRFCAKTLTRFQPGPCQMTRQLSEAVFESGPFMSIDRRSQPVFPLTQLPHVATTLGLSALILIGLWPLTGNDMASFLLPWFDHIVATGPVASFSTPFSNYSPPYLYLLAAITPFSAVVPAMTLIKLLSLLGTAALALAARHLLRLLGVTDANRAAALVFALPTVALNTGLMGQCDAMWAAPCLMALAAALRRRHVAMLAWCGLALAFKVQALLVAPFFLALLINRRVPIRLWPIMPLTTVIMMLPAWAAGWPAADLATVYLRQADTYDGLALKAPNIWAILQELPLGGLPMLGLALAAAIGASVAYIARFSTQPLTDRTIVSVALLATLLTTGLLPRMHERYFFLADVLALIMALVIRDRSSVRIAVLVQAGSILGIVNYITGINAMAIIGAFAMIAATVQLARPLLKPAANDNPLIARTA
;
A
#
# COMPACT_ATOMS: atom_id res chain seq x y z
N MET A 1 40.11 -9.66 34.93
CA MET A 1 39.35 -10.42 35.95
C MET A 1 37.91 -10.50 35.47
N PHE A 2 37.62 -11.58 34.74
CA PHE A 2 36.31 -11.88 34.16
C PHE A 2 35.34 -12.40 35.22
N ALA A 3 34.05 -12.31 34.88
CA ALA A 3 32.92 -13.05 35.43
C ALA A 3 32.29 -12.54 36.74
N ARG A 4 31.11 -11.92 36.61
CA ARG A 4 29.80 -12.45 37.07
C ARG A 4 28.83 -11.29 37.24
N LEU A 5 27.82 -11.22 36.39
CA LEU A 5 26.41 -11.01 36.74
C LEU A 5 25.61 -11.03 35.43
N GLY A 6 25.31 -12.24 34.99
CA GLY A 6 24.32 -12.51 33.97
C GLY A 6 23.08 -13.13 34.62
N ARG A 7 21.94 -12.83 34.00
CA ARG A 7 20.59 -13.45 34.11
C ARG A 7 19.64 -12.85 35.15
N ASN A 8 18.71 -12.04 34.65
CA ASN A 8 17.32 -12.45 34.46
C ASN A 8 16.52 -11.29 33.83
N ILE A 9 16.47 -11.21 32.51
CA ILE A 9 15.50 -10.34 31.81
C ILE A 9 14.37 -11.25 31.36
N ARG A 10 13.21 -11.15 32.03
CA ARG A 10 11.97 -11.75 31.54
C ARG A 10 11.49 -10.93 30.34
N PRO A 11 11.05 -11.53 29.23
CA PRO A 11 10.29 -10.79 28.23
C PRO A 11 8.99 -10.28 28.86
N TRP A 12 8.61 -9.04 28.55
CA TRP A 12 7.31 -8.46 28.89
C TRP A 12 6.19 -9.36 28.34
N GLN A 13 5.66 -10.26 29.18
CA GLN A 13 4.40 -10.92 28.95
C GLN A 13 3.30 -9.93 29.36
N VAL A 14 2.60 -9.41 28.36
CA VAL A 14 1.30 -8.77 28.57
C VAL A 14 0.30 -9.90 28.72
N ASP A 15 -0.26 -10.06 29.92
CA ASP A 15 -1.38 -10.97 30.15
C ASP A 15 -2.54 -10.61 29.21
N PRO A 16 -3.27 -11.60 28.64
CA PRO A 16 -4.41 -11.30 27.80
C PRO A 16 -5.46 -10.52 28.60
N PRO A 17 -6.08 -9.47 28.05
CA PRO A 17 -7.06 -8.71 28.77
C PRO A 17 -8.29 -9.58 29.04
N HIS A 18 -8.69 -9.68 30.31
CA HIS A 18 -10.04 -10.08 30.69
C HIS A 18 -11.07 -9.23 29.92
N PRO A 19 -12.23 -9.78 29.52
CA PRO A 19 -13.22 -9.02 28.77
C PRO A 19 -13.74 -7.86 29.63
N ALA A 20 -13.27 -6.66 29.31
CA ALA A 20 -13.76 -5.43 29.91
C ALA A 20 -15.16 -5.15 29.36
N ILE A 21 -16.17 -5.47 30.17
CA ILE A 21 -17.56 -5.04 29.97
C ILE A 21 -17.57 -3.50 29.92
N LEU A 22 -18.14 -2.94 28.85
CA LEU A 22 -18.52 -1.53 28.75
C LEU A 22 -19.25 -1.08 30.03
N ARG A 23 -18.57 -0.36 30.92
CA ARG A 23 -19.24 0.33 32.03
C ARG A 23 -19.81 1.65 31.51
N LEU A 24 -21.08 1.61 31.14
CA LEU A 24 -21.92 2.80 31.07
C LEU A 24 -22.13 3.31 32.50
N HIS A 25 -21.62 4.50 32.81
CA HIS A 25 -21.95 5.19 34.06
C HIS A 25 -23.42 5.64 34.02
N HIS A 26 -24.30 4.81 34.58
CA HIS A 26 -25.64 5.24 34.98
C HIS A 26 -25.61 5.62 36.46
N THR A 27 -25.86 6.90 36.73
CA THR A 27 -26.26 7.42 38.03
C THR A 27 -27.50 6.67 38.53
N ARG A 28 -27.43 6.03 39.70
CA ARG A 28 -28.60 5.50 40.42
C ARG A 28 -28.70 6.12 41.80
N ALA A 29 -29.83 6.79 42.02
CA ALA A 29 -30.41 7.01 43.33
C ALA A 29 -31.00 5.71 43.88
N ALA A 30 -31.11 5.65 45.21
CA ALA A 30 -31.41 4.50 46.05
C ALA A 30 -32.83 3.93 45.94
N SER A 31 -32.97 2.62 46.21
CA SER A 31 -33.90 2.03 47.20
C SER A 31 -33.91 0.49 47.12
N ASP A 32 -33.37 -0.15 48.16
CA ASP A 32 -33.89 -1.28 48.95
C ASP A 32 -34.79 -2.39 48.33
N THR A 33 -34.29 -3.63 48.41
CA THR A 33 -34.81 -4.81 49.19
C THR A 33 -34.92 -6.17 48.48
N HIS A 34 -34.38 -7.18 49.20
CA HIS A 34 -34.71 -8.62 49.31
C HIS A 34 -34.29 -9.70 48.26
N ALA A 35 -33.50 -10.64 48.79
CA ALA A 35 -33.64 -12.12 48.78
C ALA A 35 -33.07 -13.00 47.62
N ALA A 36 -32.03 -13.77 48.01
CA ALA A 36 -31.56 -15.13 47.70
C ALA A 36 -31.79 -15.84 46.32
N PRO A 37 -30.83 -16.70 45.87
CA PRO A 37 -30.84 -17.35 44.56
C PRO A 37 -31.33 -18.81 44.58
N HIS A 38 -31.89 -19.28 43.46
CA HIS A 38 -32.06 -20.70 43.16
C HIS A 38 -31.53 -21.04 41.76
N LEU A 39 -30.66 -22.08 41.73
CA LEU A 39 -30.24 -22.82 40.56
C LEU A 39 -31.43 -23.46 39.83
N LEU A 40 -31.33 -23.59 38.50
CA LEU A 40 -31.89 -24.73 37.77
C LEU A 40 -31.05 -25.05 36.52
N ASN A 41 -30.74 -26.34 36.41
CA ASN A 41 -29.96 -27.03 35.39
C ASN A 41 -30.62 -27.04 34.01
N THR A 42 -29.82 -27.32 32.98
CA THR A 42 -30.19 -28.31 31.95
C THR A 42 -28.93 -29.00 31.38
N PRO A 43 -28.94 -30.34 31.23
CA PRO A 43 -27.80 -31.15 30.81
C PRO A 43 -27.89 -31.55 29.31
N ASP A 44 -26.76 -31.91 28.69
CA ASP A 44 -26.55 -33.26 28.12
C ASP A 44 -25.32 -33.33 27.20
N ILE A 45 -24.75 -34.54 27.20
CA ILE A 45 -23.94 -35.22 26.17
C ILE A 45 -22.46 -35.54 26.51
N ILE A 46 -22.33 -36.70 27.17
CA ILE A 46 -21.48 -37.87 26.88
C ILE A 46 -19.95 -37.70 26.90
N ALA A 47 -19.37 -38.32 27.94
CA ALA A 47 -17.98 -38.78 28.02
C ALA A 47 -17.84 -40.27 27.66
N VAL A 48 -16.58 -40.70 27.56
CA VAL A 48 -15.96 -42.06 27.60
C VAL A 48 -15.14 -42.27 26.32
N ALA A 49 -13.86 -41.93 26.27
CA ALA A 49 -12.69 -42.43 27.00
C ALA A 49 -12.34 -43.91 26.68
N THR A 50 -11.28 -44.09 25.90
CA THR A 50 -10.44 -45.29 25.96
C THR A 50 -8.96 -44.90 25.86
N MET A 51 -8.20 -45.40 26.83
CA MET A 51 -6.76 -45.27 27.05
C MET A 51 -5.93 -45.87 25.91
N MET A 52 -4.71 -45.36 25.67
CA MET A 52 -3.45 -46.02 26.08
C MET A 52 -2.20 -45.42 25.40
N ALA A 53 -1.21 -45.15 26.25
CA ALA A 53 0.23 -45.42 26.10
C ALA A 53 1.01 -44.92 24.86
N LYS A 54 1.89 -43.95 25.12
CA LYS A 54 3.25 -43.88 24.53
C LYS A 54 4.12 -44.98 25.17
N PRO A 55 5.13 -45.52 24.47
CA PRO A 55 6.49 -44.97 24.66
C PRO A 55 7.37 -44.95 23.40
N ALA A 56 8.56 -44.38 23.59
CA ALA A 56 9.63 -44.07 22.64
C ALA A 56 10.32 -45.28 21.99
N GLY A 57 11.06 -45.03 20.90
CA GLY A 57 12.07 -45.93 20.33
C GLY A 57 12.90 -45.24 19.24
N ASP A 58 14.21 -45.14 19.49
CA ASP A 58 15.28 -44.59 18.65
C ASP A 58 15.76 -45.54 17.51
N PHE A 59 16.65 -45.01 16.66
CA PHE A 59 17.57 -45.67 15.69
C PHE A 59 16.96 -46.16 14.35
N LEU A 60 17.45 -45.73 13.16
CA LEU A 60 18.76 -46.05 12.57
C LEU A 60 19.16 -45.08 11.43
N LYS A 61 20.46 -44.73 11.39
CA LYS A 61 21.26 -44.32 10.21
C LYS A 61 21.34 -45.52 9.23
N HIS A 62 21.45 -45.43 7.90
CA HIS A 62 22.50 -44.83 7.05
C HIS A 62 22.15 -45.08 5.53
N PRO A 63 23.01 -44.89 4.49
CA PRO A 63 22.72 -44.05 3.32
C PRO A 63 22.66 -44.78 1.95
N ASP A 64 22.57 -43.96 0.88
CA ASP A 64 23.08 -44.15 -0.48
C ASP A 64 22.22 -44.85 -1.55
N SER A 65 21.87 -44.11 -2.62
CA SER A 65 21.98 -44.56 -4.03
C SER A 65 21.49 -43.50 -5.05
N ARG A 66 22.46 -43.04 -5.86
CA ARG A 66 22.44 -42.78 -7.33
C ARG A 66 21.06 -42.98 -8.00
N GLY A 67 20.43 -42.03 -8.68
CA GLY A 67 20.89 -41.29 -9.86
C GLY A 67 20.38 -41.97 -11.13
N HIS A 68 19.40 -41.39 -11.85
CA HIS A 68 19.16 -41.65 -13.28
C HIS A 68 18.34 -40.52 -13.93
N LEU A 69 18.96 -39.89 -14.92
CA LEU A 69 18.40 -38.97 -15.91
C LEU A 69 17.62 -39.81 -16.95
N PHE A 70 16.40 -39.42 -17.32
CA PHE A 70 15.72 -39.97 -18.51
C PHE A 70 15.40 -38.86 -19.50
N CYS A 71 16.12 -38.90 -20.64
CA CYS A 71 15.75 -38.25 -21.89
C CYS A 71 14.61 -39.03 -22.55
N PHE A 72 13.60 -38.33 -23.07
CA PHE A 72 12.69 -38.86 -24.08
C PHE A 72 12.79 -38.01 -25.35
N CYS A 73 13.20 -38.67 -26.43
CA CYS A 73 13.22 -38.19 -27.80
C CYS A 73 12.21 -39.06 -28.56
N GLN A 74 11.18 -38.48 -29.16
CA GLN A 74 10.35 -39.20 -30.13
C GLN A 74 9.81 -38.27 -31.21
N ARG A 75 9.69 -38.86 -32.40
CA ARG A 75 9.76 -38.31 -33.76
C ARG A 75 8.45 -37.68 -34.26
N ASP A 76 8.60 -36.76 -35.22
CA ASP A 76 7.58 -36.21 -36.11
C ASP A 76 6.91 -37.25 -37.04
N PRO A 77 5.73 -36.90 -37.60
CA PRO A 77 5.36 -37.26 -38.97
C PRO A 77 5.19 -36.01 -39.88
N PRO A 78 5.33 -36.16 -41.22
CA PRO A 78 5.55 -35.02 -42.13
C PRO A 78 4.24 -34.44 -42.70
N LEU A 79 4.21 -33.12 -42.88
CA LEU A 79 3.20 -32.43 -43.68
C LEU A 79 3.81 -31.94 -45.01
N LEU A 80 3.17 -32.38 -46.09
CA LEU A 80 3.46 -32.08 -47.50
C LEU A 80 3.44 -30.58 -47.80
N PHE A 81 4.52 -30.06 -48.40
CA PHE A 81 4.54 -28.77 -49.09
C PHE A 81 4.88 -28.96 -50.56
N ARG A 82 4.01 -28.44 -51.43
CA ARG A 82 4.21 -28.32 -52.89
C ARG A 82 5.23 -27.21 -53.20
N PRO A 83 6.09 -27.35 -54.21
CA PRO A 83 6.95 -26.27 -54.66
C PRO A 83 6.22 -25.35 -55.67
N PRO A 84 6.54 -24.04 -55.72
CA PRO A 84 6.13 -23.17 -56.83
C PRO A 84 7.11 -23.30 -58.03
N PRO A 85 6.68 -22.95 -59.25
CA PRO A 85 7.45 -23.19 -60.47
C PRO A 85 8.55 -22.12 -60.71
N ALA A 86 9.66 -22.56 -61.31
CA ALA A 86 10.66 -21.73 -61.99
C ALA A 86 10.10 -21.21 -63.33
N CYS A 87 10.40 -20.01 -63.84
CA CYS A 87 11.64 -19.52 -64.51
C CYS A 87 11.30 -18.14 -65.17
N PRO A 88 12.18 -17.39 -65.89
CA PRO A 88 13.65 -17.39 -65.95
C PRO A 88 14.34 -15.99 -65.94
N SER A 89 15.66 -16.00 -65.71
CA SER A 89 16.75 -15.14 -66.23
C SER A 89 16.58 -13.62 -66.43
N ARG A 90 17.46 -12.82 -65.79
CA ARG A 90 18.20 -11.71 -66.41
C ARG A 90 19.39 -11.26 -65.53
N ASP A 91 20.59 -11.52 -66.07
CA ASP A 91 21.84 -10.77 -66.08
C ASP A 91 22.29 -9.90 -64.88
N GLU A 92 23.50 -10.23 -64.42
CA GLU A 92 24.50 -9.57 -63.55
C GLU A 92 24.85 -8.08 -63.87
N PRO A 93 25.76 -7.37 -63.14
CA PRO A 93 26.64 -7.81 -62.03
C PRO A 93 26.72 -6.89 -60.79
N SER A 94 27.39 -7.47 -59.79
CA SER A 94 27.98 -6.96 -58.54
C SER A 94 28.73 -5.62 -58.56
N LEU A 95 28.66 -4.87 -57.45
CA LEU A 95 29.76 -4.00 -57.01
C LEU A 95 29.84 -3.89 -55.48
N VAL A 96 30.96 -4.38 -54.96
CA VAL A 96 31.47 -4.21 -53.60
C VAL A 96 32.23 -2.87 -53.53
N CYS A 97 31.98 -2.02 -52.52
CA CYS A 97 33.05 -1.25 -51.87
C CYS A 97 32.63 -0.44 -50.60
N ARG A 98 33.23 -0.86 -49.48
CA ARG A 98 34.01 -0.09 -48.49
C ARG A 98 33.43 1.16 -47.79
N ARG A 99 33.28 0.98 -46.48
CA ARG A 99 33.75 1.83 -45.36
C ARG A 99 34.80 2.90 -45.73
N ALA A 100 34.55 4.16 -45.37
CA ALA A 100 35.59 5.16 -45.12
C ALA A 100 35.17 6.14 -44.01
N GLU A 101 36.14 6.46 -43.17
CA GLU A 101 36.04 7.16 -41.90
C GLU A 101 35.93 8.69 -42.02
N ALA A 102 35.56 9.28 -40.89
CA ALA A 102 35.52 10.69 -40.58
C ALA A 102 36.83 11.44 -40.87
N LYS A 103 36.71 12.70 -41.29
CA LYS A 103 37.67 13.77 -40.96
C LYS A 103 36.95 15.09 -40.71
N ARG A 104 37.23 15.64 -39.53
CA ARG A 104 36.97 17.02 -39.09
C ARG A 104 37.66 18.01 -40.04
N LEU A 105 37.10 19.20 -40.19
CA LEU A 105 37.83 20.45 -39.93
C LEU A 105 36.89 21.67 -39.90
N ASN A 106 37.09 22.44 -38.83
CA ASN A 106 36.53 23.76 -38.56
C ASN A 106 36.91 24.78 -39.63
N PHE A 107 36.05 25.77 -39.88
CA PHE A 107 36.53 27.14 -40.03
C PHE A 107 35.48 28.16 -39.59
N ALA A 108 35.97 29.19 -38.92
CA ALA A 108 35.24 30.28 -38.31
C ALA A 108 35.11 31.49 -39.27
N GLY A 109 34.09 32.32 -39.04
CA GLY A 109 33.96 33.67 -39.63
C GLY A 109 32.52 34.18 -39.47
N ARG A 110 32.14 34.82 -38.35
CA ARG A 110 32.22 36.27 -38.05
C ARG A 110 31.54 37.19 -39.08
N PHE A 111 30.61 38.00 -38.53
CA PHE A 111 30.15 39.32 -39.02
C PHE A 111 29.30 39.30 -40.31
N CYS A 112 28.33 40.19 -40.58
CA CYS A 112 27.90 41.43 -39.96
C CYS A 112 26.42 41.69 -40.31
N ALA A 113 25.70 42.42 -39.44
CA ALA A 113 24.38 42.99 -39.71
C ALA A 113 24.46 44.23 -40.63
N LYS A 114 23.44 44.43 -41.49
CA LYS A 114 22.78 45.71 -41.87
C LYS A 114 21.73 45.41 -42.97
N THR A 115 20.42 45.51 -42.68
CA THR A 115 19.53 46.69 -42.81
C THR A 115 18.99 46.91 -44.23
N LEU A 116 17.65 46.92 -44.36
CA LEU A 116 16.77 47.71 -45.26
C LEU A 116 15.52 46.87 -45.58
N THR A 117 14.41 47.00 -44.84
CA THR A 117 13.26 47.92 -45.01
C THR A 117 12.40 47.73 -46.27
N ARG A 118 11.08 47.60 -45.97
CA ARG A 118 9.86 47.83 -46.78
C ARG A 118 9.45 46.75 -47.78
N PHE A 119 8.37 46.03 -47.46
CA PHE A 119 7.11 46.00 -48.23
C PHE A 119 6.01 45.29 -47.39
N GLN A 120 4.88 45.96 -47.18
CA GLN A 120 3.56 45.36 -46.92
C GLN A 120 2.67 45.79 -48.12
N PRO A 121 1.51 45.15 -48.45
CA PRO A 121 0.68 44.23 -47.68
C PRO A 121 0.12 43.00 -48.46
N GLY A 122 -0.55 42.07 -47.77
CA GLY A 122 -1.42 41.05 -48.41
C GLY A 122 -1.67 39.81 -47.52
N PRO A 123 -2.92 39.37 -47.28
CA PRO A 123 -3.20 38.27 -46.35
C PRO A 123 -3.12 36.92 -47.07
N CYS A 124 -1.99 36.21 -46.93
CA CYS A 124 -1.89 34.83 -47.39
C CYS A 124 -2.41 33.87 -46.31
N GLN A 125 -3.71 33.60 -46.36
CA GLN A 125 -4.32 32.40 -45.78
C GLN A 125 -3.79 31.16 -46.52
N MET A 126 -2.65 30.60 -46.12
CA MET A 126 -2.28 29.19 -46.37
C MET A 126 -0.89 28.92 -45.80
N THR A 127 -0.79 28.68 -44.49
CA THR A 127 0.33 27.94 -43.86
C THR A 127 0.06 27.69 -42.37
N ARG A 128 -1.17 27.26 -42.05
CA ARG A 128 -1.52 26.77 -40.71
C ARG A 128 -2.24 25.42 -40.78
N GLN A 129 -1.81 24.58 -41.72
CA GLN A 129 -2.39 23.24 -41.95
C GLN A 129 -1.35 22.13 -42.11
N LEU A 130 -0.06 22.39 -41.89
CA LEU A 130 1.00 21.37 -42.03
C LEU A 130 1.95 21.26 -40.83
N SER A 131 1.51 21.67 -39.63
CA SER A 131 2.21 21.34 -38.38
C SER A 131 1.34 20.57 -37.36
N GLU A 132 0.17 20.07 -37.77
CA GLU A 132 -0.74 19.29 -36.92
C GLU A 132 -0.94 17.84 -37.38
N ALA A 133 -0.16 17.36 -38.37
CA ALA A 133 -0.39 16.05 -38.99
C ALA A 133 0.66 14.96 -38.64
N VAL A 134 1.45 15.13 -37.57
CA VAL A 134 2.33 14.05 -37.05
C VAL A 134 2.24 13.96 -35.53
N PHE A 135 1.00 13.87 -35.04
CA PHE A 135 0.70 13.30 -33.73
C PHE A 135 -0.29 12.16 -33.95
N GLU A 136 0.16 11.12 -34.66
CA GLU A 136 -0.58 9.86 -34.73
C GLU A 136 -0.58 9.25 -33.33
N SER A 137 -1.68 9.50 -32.63
CA SER A 137 -2.12 8.76 -31.46
C SER A 137 -2.23 7.28 -31.82
N GLY A 138 -1.28 6.48 -31.35
CA GLY A 138 -1.43 5.03 -31.29
C GLY A 138 -2.69 4.65 -30.48
N PRO A 139 -3.36 3.52 -30.80
CA PRO A 139 -4.62 3.16 -30.17
C PRO A 139 -4.35 2.59 -28.78
N PHE A 140 -4.38 3.44 -27.75
CA PHE A 140 -4.23 3.00 -26.38
C PHE A 140 -5.46 3.40 -25.56
N MET A 141 -6.11 2.39 -24.97
CA MET A 141 -7.25 2.48 -24.07
C MET A 141 -8.51 3.11 -24.72
N SER A 142 -9.32 2.29 -25.40
CA SER A 142 -10.75 2.58 -25.48
C SER A 142 -11.38 2.35 -24.10
N ILE A 143 -11.13 3.29 -23.18
CA ILE A 143 -12.18 3.61 -22.20
C ILE A 143 -13.38 3.95 -23.07
N ASP A 144 -14.46 3.21 -22.90
CA ASP A 144 -15.72 3.47 -23.60
C ASP A 144 -16.00 4.97 -23.50
N ARG A 145 -15.86 5.70 -24.61
CA ARG A 145 -16.08 7.16 -24.67
C ARG A 145 -17.54 7.53 -24.32
N ARG A 146 -18.38 6.52 -24.02
CA ARG A 146 -19.78 6.66 -23.61
C ARG A 146 -19.99 6.72 -22.09
N SER A 147 -18.99 6.47 -21.24
CA SER A 147 -19.18 6.67 -19.80
C SER A 147 -19.10 8.15 -19.44
N GLN A 148 -20.25 8.81 -19.46
CA GLN A 148 -20.36 10.15 -18.89
C GLN A 148 -19.92 10.13 -17.41
N PRO A 149 -19.21 11.17 -16.93
CA PRO A 149 -18.85 11.26 -15.53
C PRO A 149 -20.12 11.16 -14.67
N VAL A 150 -20.09 10.30 -13.65
CA VAL A 150 -21.24 10.03 -12.78
C VAL A 150 -21.68 11.29 -12.05
N PHE A 151 -20.73 12.18 -11.74
CA PHE A 151 -20.99 13.46 -11.11
C PHE A 151 -19.95 14.51 -11.55
N PRO A 152 -20.35 15.78 -11.76
CA PRO A 152 -19.42 16.88 -11.91
C PRO A 152 -18.76 17.25 -10.57
N LEU A 153 -17.48 17.65 -10.61
CA LEU A 153 -16.74 18.04 -9.40
C LEU A 153 -17.29 19.31 -8.73
N THR A 154 -18.04 20.12 -9.47
CA THR A 154 -18.74 21.30 -8.97
C THR A 154 -19.88 20.95 -8.00
N GLN A 155 -20.38 19.71 -8.04
CA GLN A 155 -21.37 19.20 -7.08
C GLN A 155 -20.75 18.66 -5.78
N LEU A 156 -19.42 18.66 -5.66
CA LEU A 156 -18.80 18.30 -4.38
C LEU A 156 -19.18 19.32 -3.30
N PRO A 157 -19.46 18.87 -2.07
CA PRO A 157 -19.78 19.76 -0.96
C PRO A 157 -18.67 20.81 -0.73
N HIS A 158 -19.06 21.97 -0.21
CA HIS A 158 -18.10 22.99 0.16
C HIS A 158 -17.14 22.46 1.24
N VAL A 159 -15.88 22.90 1.20
CA VAL A 159 -14.85 22.49 2.16
C VAL A 159 -15.33 22.70 3.60
N ALA A 160 -15.93 23.85 3.90
CA ALA A 160 -16.46 24.15 5.24
C ALA A 160 -17.55 23.16 5.67
N THR A 161 -18.47 22.78 4.77
CA THR A 161 -19.52 21.78 5.05
C THR A 161 -18.91 20.40 5.32
N THR A 162 -17.98 19.96 4.48
CA THR A 162 -17.31 18.66 4.66
C THR A 162 -16.54 18.62 5.98
N LEU A 163 -15.74 19.65 6.26
CA LEU A 163 -14.96 19.72 7.50
C LEU A 163 -15.87 19.84 8.74
N GLY A 164 -16.98 20.59 8.64
CA GLY A 164 -17.97 20.70 9.71
C GLY A 164 -18.62 19.34 10.02
N LEU A 165 -19.07 18.60 9.01
CA LEU A 165 -19.62 17.26 9.19
C LEU A 165 -18.57 16.27 9.73
N SER A 166 -17.35 16.30 9.20
CA SER A 166 -16.24 15.48 9.72
C SER A 166 -15.93 15.82 11.18
N ALA A 167 -15.95 17.10 11.57
CA ALA A 167 -15.75 17.51 12.95
C ALA A 167 -16.85 16.97 13.86
N LEU A 168 -18.12 17.01 13.44
CA LEU A 168 -19.23 16.41 14.20
C LEU A 168 -19.05 14.89 14.39
N ILE A 169 -18.61 14.18 13.36
CA ILE A 169 -18.27 12.75 13.45
C ILE A 169 -17.13 12.54 14.45
N LEU A 170 -16.05 13.32 14.34
CA LEU A 170 -14.91 13.21 15.24
C LEU A 170 -15.27 13.52 16.70
N ILE A 171 -16.14 14.50 16.95
CA ILE A 171 -16.66 14.81 18.29
C ILE A 171 -17.39 13.58 18.87
N GLY A 172 -18.25 12.93 18.08
CA GLY A 172 -18.94 11.71 18.51
C GLY A 172 -18.00 10.52 18.77
N LEU A 173 -16.90 10.41 18.03
CA LEU A 173 -15.90 9.35 18.20
C LEU A 173 -14.88 9.64 19.31
N TRP A 174 -14.70 10.91 19.68
CA TRP A 174 -13.66 11.36 20.61
C TRP A 174 -13.64 10.68 21.99
N PRO A 175 -14.79 10.39 22.65
CA PRO A 175 -14.77 9.70 23.95
C PRO A 175 -14.47 8.20 23.85
N LEU A 176 -14.58 7.60 22.66
CA LEU A 176 -14.39 6.17 22.47
C LEU A 176 -12.90 5.81 22.45
N THR A 177 -12.54 4.63 22.96
CA THR A 177 -11.13 4.20 23.05
C THR A 177 -10.94 2.84 22.40
N GLY A 178 -9.96 2.73 21.50
CA GLY A 178 -9.54 1.45 20.92
C GLY A 178 -8.54 0.70 21.81
N ASN A 179 -8.47 -0.63 21.68
CA ASN A 179 -7.54 -1.49 22.40
C ASN A 179 -6.07 -1.05 22.30
N ASP A 180 -5.63 -0.61 21.11
CA ASP A 180 -4.25 -0.15 20.92
C ASP A 180 -3.94 1.13 21.69
N MET A 181 -4.93 2.00 21.92
CA MET A 181 -4.74 3.20 22.73
C MET A 181 -4.37 2.81 24.16
N ALA A 182 -5.09 1.85 24.74
CA ALA A 182 -4.86 1.38 26.11
C ALA A 182 -3.61 0.48 26.22
N SER A 183 -3.37 -0.38 25.22
CA SER A 183 -2.31 -1.41 25.28
C SER A 183 -0.94 -0.88 24.87
N PHE A 184 -0.88 0.19 24.08
CA PHE A 184 0.35 0.68 23.49
C PHE A 184 0.51 2.20 23.61
N LEU A 185 -0.41 2.98 23.03
CA LEU A 185 -0.18 4.41 22.83
C LEU A 185 -0.08 5.20 24.16
N LEU A 186 -0.98 4.92 25.11
CA LEU A 186 -0.94 5.52 26.44
C LEU A 186 0.30 5.07 27.23
N PRO A 187 0.60 3.75 27.36
CA PRO A 187 1.84 3.30 28.01
C PRO A 187 3.12 3.93 27.44
N TRP A 188 3.22 4.07 26.12
CA TRP A 188 4.38 4.73 25.49
C TRP A 188 4.44 6.20 25.82
N PHE A 189 3.30 6.89 25.76
CA PHE A 189 3.23 8.31 26.08
C PHE A 189 3.60 8.57 27.55
N ASP A 190 3.03 7.78 28.48
CA ASP A 190 3.29 7.89 29.92
C ASP A 190 4.75 7.58 30.24
N HIS A 191 5.37 6.61 29.56
CA HIS A 191 6.80 6.34 29.68
C HIS A 191 7.66 7.56 29.28
N ILE A 192 7.30 8.24 28.18
CA ILE A 192 8.01 9.43 27.72
C ILE A 192 7.80 10.60 28.70
N VAL A 193 6.59 10.77 29.24
CA VAL A 193 6.31 11.79 30.27
C VAL A 193 7.14 11.53 31.53
N ALA A 194 7.21 10.29 31.99
CA ALA A 194 7.94 9.91 33.21
C ALA A 194 9.47 10.01 33.05
N THR A 195 10.01 9.68 31.87
CA THR A 195 11.46 9.62 31.63
C THR A 195 12.01 10.93 31.06
N GLY A 196 11.17 11.72 30.40
CA GLY A 196 11.53 12.93 29.66
C GLY A 196 11.68 12.68 28.15
N PRO A 197 11.39 13.69 27.30
CA PRO A 197 11.20 13.55 25.85
C PRO A 197 12.44 13.14 25.05
N VAL A 198 13.63 13.20 25.65
CA VAL A 198 14.90 12.78 25.03
C VAL A 198 15.40 11.49 25.68
N ALA A 199 15.45 11.45 27.01
CA ALA A 199 16.01 10.33 27.76
C ALA A 199 15.20 9.02 27.58
N SER A 200 13.90 9.10 27.27
CA SER A 200 13.07 7.93 26.94
C SER A 200 13.62 7.11 25.77
N PHE A 201 14.40 7.70 24.88
CA PHE A 201 14.99 7.03 23.72
C PHE A 201 16.33 6.34 24.02
N SER A 202 16.78 6.33 25.27
CA SER A 202 17.99 5.59 25.67
C SER A 202 17.78 4.08 25.73
N THR A 203 16.53 3.61 25.77
CA THR A 203 16.17 2.20 25.81
C THR A 203 14.95 1.89 24.93
N PRO A 204 14.81 0.68 24.37
CA PRO A 204 13.61 0.29 23.64
C PRO A 204 12.37 0.20 24.55
N PHE A 205 11.27 0.86 24.16
CA PHE A 205 9.99 0.82 24.91
C PHE A 205 8.75 0.62 24.01
N SER A 206 8.94 0.47 22.70
CA SER A 206 7.86 0.36 21.72
C SER A 206 8.18 -0.66 20.64
N ASN A 207 7.14 -1.18 19.99
CA ASN A 207 7.25 -2.00 18.78
C ASN A 207 7.19 -1.16 17.49
N TYR A 208 7.17 0.16 17.58
CA TYR A 208 7.24 1.06 16.44
C TYR A 208 8.67 1.51 16.18
N SER A 209 8.93 1.88 14.93
CA SER A 209 10.11 2.67 14.60
C SER A 209 10.01 4.06 15.28
N PRO A 210 11.15 4.65 15.66
CA PRO A 210 11.18 5.91 16.42
C PRO A 210 10.44 7.13 15.84
N PRO A 211 10.28 7.35 14.52
CA PRO A 211 9.71 8.60 13.99
C PRO A 211 8.34 8.98 14.56
N TYR A 212 7.43 8.02 14.75
CA TYR A 212 6.16 8.28 15.41
C TYR A 212 6.34 8.62 16.90
N LEU A 213 7.24 7.93 17.57
CA LEU A 213 7.54 8.14 18.99
C LEU A 213 8.15 9.53 19.23
N TYR A 214 8.95 10.06 18.31
CA TYR A 214 9.41 11.46 18.40
C TYR A 214 8.25 12.45 18.37
N LEU A 215 7.23 12.17 17.56
CA LEU A 215 6.04 13.02 17.53
C LEU A 215 5.27 12.93 18.84
N LEU A 216 5.15 11.73 19.45
CA LEU A 216 4.61 11.59 20.81
C LEU A 216 5.43 12.38 21.82
N ALA A 217 6.77 12.27 21.77
CA ALA A 217 7.65 13.03 22.65
C ALA A 217 7.46 14.54 22.51
N ALA A 218 7.33 15.05 21.27
CA ALA A 218 7.13 16.47 20.99
C ALA A 218 5.82 17.04 21.57
N ILE A 219 4.80 16.21 21.79
CA ILE A 219 3.52 16.65 22.38
C ILE A 219 3.42 16.39 23.90
N THR A 220 4.39 15.69 24.52
CA THR A 220 4.41 15.48 25.98
C THR A 220 4.48 16.76 26.83
N PRO A 221 5.08 17.90 26.40
CA PRO A 221 5.05 19.13 27.20
C PRO A 221 3.63 19.66 27.49
N PHE A 222 2.64 19.28 26.68
CA PHE A 222 1.24 19.68 26.87
C PHE A 222 0.45 18.75 27.80
N SER A 223 1.06 17.66 28.28
CA SER A 223 0.39 16.64 29.12
C SER A 223 -0.08 17.16 30.49
N ALA A 224 0.50 18.27 30.97
CA ALA A 224 0.09 18.91 32.21
C ALA A 224 -1.30 19.60 32.11
N VAL A 225 -1.76 19.91 30.90
CA VAL A 225 -2.99 20.68 30.66
C VAL A 225 -4.01 19.98 29.77
N VAL A 226 -3.58 19.03 28.93
CA VAL A 226 -4.45 18.26 28.04
C VAL A 226 -4.30 16.76 28.34
N PRO A 227 -5.40 16.00 28.48
CA PRO A 227 -5.33 14.56 28.70
C PRO A 227 -4.54 13.84 27.60
N ALA A 228 -3.71 12.86 27.97
CA ALA A 228 -2.82 12.12 27.06
C ALA A 228 -3.55 11.55 25.84
N MET A 229 -4.72 10.91 26.04
CA MET A 229 -5.53 10.38 24.93
C MET A 229 -5.94 11.47 23.93
N THR A 230 -6.29 12.67 24.42
CA THR A 230 -6.66 13.79 23.55
C THR A 230 -5.44 14.28 22.76
N LEU A 231 -4.26 14.38 23.38
CA LEU A 231 -3.03 14.76 22.68
C LEU A 231 -2.69 13.75 21.57
N ILE A 232 -2.78 12.45 21.85
CA ILE A 232 -2.52 11.39 20.86
C ILE A 232 -3.52 11.47 19.69
N LYS A 233 -4.82 11.68 19.97
CA LYS A 233 -5.84 11.83 18.92
C LYS A 233 -5.68 13.12 18.12
N LEU A 234 -5.29 14.22 18.75
CA LEU A 234 -4.95 15.46 18.03
C LEU A 234 -3.75 15.26 17.10
N LEU A 235 -2.75 14.51 17.55
CA LEU A 235 -1.62 14.14 16.72
C LEU A 235 -2.03 13.24 15.53
N SER A 236 -2.94 12.30 15.75
CA SER A 236 -3.55 11.51 14.68
C SER A 236 -4.31 12.40 13.68
N LEU A 237 -5.10 13.37 14.17
CA LEU A 237 -5.82 14.35 13.34
C LEU A 237 -4.87 15.23 12.52
N LEU A 238 -3.72 15.62 13.09
CA LEU A 238 -2.67 16.33 12.36
C LEU A 238 -2.10 15.48 11.21
N GLY A 239 -1.90 14.17 11.46
CA GLY A 239 -1.55 13.22 10.41
C GLY A 239 -2.60 13.17 9.29
N THR A 240 -3.89 13.15 9.65
CA THR A 240 -5.00 13.19 8.69
C THR A 240 -5.03 14.49 7.89
N ALA A 241 -4.70 15.63 8.52
CA ALA A 241 -4.53 16.89 7.79
C ALA A 241 -3.37 16.84 6.79
N ALA A 242 -2.21 16.26 7.19
CA ALA A 242 -1.09 16.06 6.28
C ALA A 242 -1.47 15.14 5.09
N LEU A 243 -2.23 14.08 5.35
CA LEU A 243 -2.77 13.19 4.31
C LEU A 243 -3.71 13.92 3.35
N ALA A 244 -4.64 14.74 3.86
CA ALA A 244 -5.54 15.53 3.03
C ALA A 244 -4.77 16.54 2.17
N LEU A 245 -3.72 17.17 2.71
CA LEU A 245 -2.84 18.06 1.94
C LEU A 245 -2.04 17.33 0.86
N ALA A 246 -1.55 16.13 1.14
CA ALA A 246 -0.88 15.27 0.17
C ALA A 246 -1.85 14.82 -0.94
N ALA A 247 -3.07 14.43 -0.58
CA ALA A 247 -4.14 14.10 -1.53
C ALA A 247 -4.50 15.30 -2.40
N ARG A 248 -4.66 16.50 -1.81
CA ARG A 248 -4.87 17.75 -2.56
C ARG A 248 -3.76 18.01 -3.56
N HIS A 249 -2.50 17.83 -3.15
CA HIS A 249 -1.36 18.01 -4.04
C HIS A 249 -1.42 17.04 -5.23
N LEU A 250 -1.64 15.76 -4.96
CA LEU A 250 -1.78 14.72 -5.97
C LEU A 250 -2.95 14.98 -6.94
N LEU A 251 -4.13 15.32 -6.41
CA LEU A 251 -5.34 15.61 -7.19
C LEU A 251 -5.13 16.80 -8.15
N ARG A 252 -4.39 17.84 -7.72
CA ARG A 252 -4.01 18.96 -8.60
C ARG A 252 -3.13 18.53 -9.77
N LEU A 253 -2.16 17.65 -9.51
CA LEU A 253 -1.29 17.11 -10.57
C LEU A 253 -2.08 16.28 -11.59
N LEU A 254 -3.14 15.62 -11.13
CA LEU A 254 -4.03 14.82 -11.96
C LEU A 254 -5.12 15.66 -12.65
N GLY A 255 -5.10 16.99 -12.51
CA GLY A 255 -6.00 17.90 -13.22
C GLY A 255 -7.42 18.00 -12.64
N VAL A 256 -7.62 17.65 -11.37
CA VAL A 256 -8.92 17.79 -10.68
C VAL A 256 -9.19 19.27 -10.39
N THR A 257 -10.25 19.83 -10.98
CA THR A 257 -10.59 21.27 -10.92
C THR A 257 -10.77 21.78 -9.49
N ASP A 258 -11.52 21.04 -8.67
CA ASP A 258 -11.85 21.42 -7.28
C ASP A 258 -11.08 20.57 -6.26
N ALA A 259 -9.76 20.47 -6.45
CA ALA A 259 -8.89 19.64 -5.60
C ALA A 259 -9.00 19.94 -4.09
N ASN A 260 -9.38 21.16 -3.69
CA ASN A 260 -9.63 21.49 -2.28
C ASN A 260 -10.87 20.76 -1.72
N ARG A 261 -12.00 20.78 -2.46
CA ARG A 261 -13.23 20.09 -2.06
C ARG A 261 -13.03 18.57 -2.07
N ALA A 262 -12.39 18.08 -3.13
CA ALA A 262 -12.04 16.67 -3.28
C ALA A 262 -11.14 16.16 -2.14
N ALA A 263 -10.13 16.94 -1.74
CA ALA A 263 -9.26 16.56 -0.63
C ALA A 263 -9.92 16.65 0.75
N ALA A 264 -10.90 17.54 0.94
CA ALA A 264 -11.66 17.60 2.20
C ALA A 264 -12.42 16.30 2.48
N LEU A 265 -12.80 15.55 1.43
CA LEU A 265 -13.46 14.24 1.58
C LEU A 265 -12.58 13.19 2.29
N VAL A 266 -11.25 13.38 2.35
CA VAL A 266 -10.37 12.50 3.12
C VAL A 266 -10.78 12.47 4.60
N PHE A 267 -11.17 13.62 5.17
CA PHE A 267 -11.67 13.68 6.56
C PHE A 267 -13.03 13.01 6.74
N ALA A 268 -13.84 12.96 5.67
CA ALA A 268 -15.18 12.38 5.70
C ALA A 268 -15.16 10.87 5.36
N LEU A 269 -14.03 10.34 4.90
CA LEU A 269 -13.88 8.93 4.58
C LEU A 269 -14.04 8.10 5.87
N PRO A 270 -15.03 7.18 5.97
CA PRO A 270 -15.37 6.55 7.25
C PRO A 270 -14.18 5.85 7.93
N THR A 271 -13.34 5.17 7.16
CA THR A 271 -12.16 4.47 7.69
C THR A 271 -11.10 5.44 8.22
N VAL A 272 -10.93 6.60 7.60
CA VAL A 272 -10.03 7.68 8.08
C VAL A 272 -10.58 8.31 9.36
N ALA A 273 -11.90 8.59 9.40
CA ALA A 273 -12.56 9.14 10.58
C ALA A 273 -12.47 8.19 11.78
N LEU A 274 -12.69 6.88 11.58
CA LEU A 274 -12.54 5.86 12.62
C LEU A 274 -11.08 5.70 13.06
N ASN A 275 -10.13 5.65 12.12
CA ASN A 275 -8.70 5.58 12.44
C ASN A 275 -8.26 6.77 13.31
N THR A 276 -8.75 7.96 12.98
CA THR A 276 -8.41 9.22 13.67
C THR A 276 -9.14 9.34 15.02
N GLY A 277 -10.47 9.37 14.99
CA GLY A 277 -11.29 9.75 16.14
C GLY A 277 -11.50 8.61 17.13
N LEU A 278 -11.70 7.38 16.66
CA LEU A 278 -11.91 6.21 17.53
C LEU A 278 -10.58 5.62 18.00
N MET A 279 -9.66 5.37 17.06
CA MET A 279 -8.45 4.59 17.35
C MET A 279 -7.22 5.45 17.74
N GLY A 280 -7.16 6.72 17.32
CA GLY A 280 -5.99 7.58 17.52
C GLY A 280 -4.72 7.05 16.83
N GLN A 281 -4.87 6.32 15.72
CA GLN A 281 -3.77 5.65 15.03
C GLN A 281 -2.97 6.60 14.14
N CYS A 282 -1.73 6.22 13.82
CA CYS A 282 -0.83 7.03 13.01
C CYS A 282 -0.89 6.70 11.50
N ASP A 283 -1.93 6.01 11.02
CA ASP A 283 -1.89 5.44 9.65
C ASP A 283 -1.84 6.52 8.56
N ALA A 284 -2.44 7.67 8.82
CA ALA A 284 -2.31 8.84 7.95
C ALA A 284 -0.86 9.33 7.77
N MET A 285 0.01 9.12 8.76
CA MET A 285 1.39 9.63 8.76
C MET A 285 2.33 8.86 7.82
N TRP A 286 2.07 7.57 7.57
CA TRP A 286 2.80 6.82 6.54
C TRP A 286 2.09 6.86 5.18
N ALA A 287 0.76 6.98 5.16
CA ALA A 287 0.02 7.09 3.91
C ALA A 287 0.26 8.44 3.18
N ALA A 288 0.37 9.55 3.92
CA ALA A 288 0.65 10.88 3.34
C ALA A 288 1.96 10.91 2.52
N PRO A 289 3.12 10.46 3.03
CA PRO A 289 4.35 10.39 2.25
C PRO A 289 4.24 9.38 1.08
N CYS A 290 3.45 8.30 1.17
CA CYS A 290 3.17 7.45 0.00
C CYS A 290 2.47 8.23 -1.13
N LEU A 291 1.49 9.10 -0.81
CA LEU A 291 0.86 9.97 -1.81
C LEU A 291 1.84 11.01 -2.37
N MET A 292 2.74 11.54 -1.55
CA MET A 292 3.80 12.45 -2.01
C MET A 292 4.83 11.75 -2.90
N ALA A 293 5.16 10.48 -2.61
CA ALA A 293 5.99 9.66 -3.48
C ALA A 293 5.30 9.45 -4.84
N LEU A 294 4.00 9.20 -4.86
CA LEU A 294 3.20 9.09 -6.09
C LEU A 294 3.15 10.43 -6.86
N ALA A 295 3.02 11.56 -6.17
CA ALA A 295 3.07 12.89 -6.77
C ALA A 295 4.45 13.21 -7.38
N ALA A 296 5.53 12.84 -6.69
CA ALA A 296 6.90 12.95 -7.21
C ALA A 296 7.11 12.02 -8.42
N ALA A 297 6.53 10.82 -8.38
CA ALA A 297 6.51 9.88 -9.50
C ALA A 297 5.81 10.46 -10.73
N LEU A 298 4.64 11.10 -10.61
CA LEU A 298 3.98 11.78 -11.74
C LEU A 298 4.89 12.81 -12.41
N ARG A 299 5.66 13.55 -11.61
CA ARG A 299 6.62 14.56 -12.11
C ARG A 299 7.99 13.98 -12.50
N ARG A 300 8.16 12.65 -12.53
CA ARG A 300 9.43 11.94 -12.78
C ARG A 300 10.60 12.40 -11.88
N ARG A 301 10.30 12.88 -10.66
CA ARG A 301 11.30 13.30 -9.67
C ARG A 301 11.71 12.11 -8.80
N HIS A 302 12.55 11.22 -9.34
CA HIS A 302 12.88 9.93 -8.71
C HIS A 302 13.57 10.04 -7.35
N VAL A 303 14.45 11.04 -7.15
CA VAL A 303 15.09 11.30 -5.84
C VAL A 303 14.05 11.62 -4.77
N ALA A 304 13.16 12.57 -5.06
CA ALA A 304 12.07 12.94 -4.15
C ALA A 304 11.12 11.76 -3.90
N MET A 305 10.79 10.99 -4.96
CA MET A 305 9.98 9.78 -4.84
C MET A 305 10.59 8.78 -3.85
N LEU A 306 11.88 8.46 -4.01
CA LEU A 306 12.57 7.51 -3.13
C LEU A 306 12.71 8.02 -1.69
N ALA A 307 12.96 9.32 -1.50
CA ALA A 307 13.00 9.94 -0.19
C ALA A 307 11.64 9.87 0.51
N TRP A 308 10.54 10.17 -0.20
CA TRP A 308 9.19 10.03 0.34
C TRP A 308 8.84 8.57 0.67
N CYS A 309 9.25 7.59 -0.15
CA CYS A 309 9.10 6.17 0.19
C CYS A 309 9.87 5.81 1.46
N GLY A 310 11.11 6.31 1.61
CA GLY A 310 11.93 6.08 2.80
C GLY A 310 11.33 6.70 4.07
N LEU A 311 10.75 7.91 3.95
CA LEU A 311 10.03 8.55 5.04
C LEU A 311 8.76 7.78 5.43
N ALA A 312 7.99 7.31 4.45
CA ALA A 312 6.80 6.50 4.70
C ALA A 312 7.17 5.21 5.46
N LEU A 313 8.21 4.52 4.99
CA LEU A 313 8.72 3.32 5.63
C LEU A 313 9.19 3.60 7.07
N ALA A 314 9.85 4.74 7.30
CA ALA A 314 10.32 5.14 8.62
C ALA A 314 9.19 5.31 9.64
N PHE A 315 8.00 5.75 9.21
CA PHE A 315 6.83 5.80 10.08
C PHE A 315 6.23 4.41 10.33
N LYS A 316 6.12 3.58 9.29
CA LYS A 316 5.48 2.27 9.41
C LYS A 316 5.87 1.32 8.28
N VAL A 317 6.07 0.04 8.62
CA VAL A 317 6.37 -1.04 7.67
C VAL A 317 5.28 -1.22 6.59
N GLN A 318 4.05 -0.80 6.89
CA GLN A 318 2.89 -0.86 6.01
C GLN A 318 3.10 -0.05 4.72
N ALA A 319 4.06 0.87 4.67
CA ALA A 319 4.49 1.50 3.42
C ALA A 319 5.00 0.47 2.38
N LEU A 320 5.47 -0.72 2.79
CA LEU A 320 5.85 -1.80 1.87
C LEU A 320 4.67 -2.39 1.10
N LEU A 321 3.42 -2.17 1.54
CA LEU A 321 2.23 -2.64 0.82
C LEU A 321 2.09 -1.97 -0.56
N VAL A 322 2.70 -0.80 -0.78
CA VAL A 322 2.75 -0.16 -2.12
C VAL A 322 4.10 -0.37 -2.82
N ALA A 323 5.03 -1.13 -2.23
CA ALA A 323 6.37 -1.32 -2.79
C ALA A 323 6.37 -1.97 -4.20
N PRO A 324 5.53 -2.98 -4.52
CA PRO A 324 5.50 -3.54 -5.88
C PRO A 324 5.22 -2.50 -6.96
N PHE A 325 4.38 -1.50 -6.67
CA PHE A 325 4.12 -0.38 -7.57
C PHE A 325 5.38 0.46 -7.81
N PHE A 326 6.08 0.88 -6.76
CA PHE A 326 7.28 1.70 -6.91
C PHE A 326 8.43 0.93 -7.56
N LEU A 327 8.60 -0.36 -7.26
CA LEU A 327 9.59 -1.22 -7.92
C LEU A 327 9.31 -1.37 -9.41
N ALA A 328 8.05 -1.65 -9.79
CA ALA A 328 7.64 -1.70 -11.19
C ALA A 328 7.96 -0.38 -11.90
N LEU A 329 7.71 0.77 -11.25
CA LEU A 329 7.98 2.09 -11.80
C LEU A 329 9.49 2.39 -11.97
N LEU A 330 10.32 2.00 -10.99
CA LEU A 330 11.77 2.15 -11.07
C LEU A 330 12.35 1.37 -12.26
N ILE A 331 11.86 0.15 -12.48
CA ILE A 331 12.27 -0.70 -13.62
C ILE A 331 11.74 -0.11 -14.93
N ASN A 332 10.44 0.22 -15.00
CA ASN A 332 9.78 0.80 -16.17
C ASN A 332 10.50 2.05 -16.68
N ARG A 333 10.94 2.90 -15.75
CA ARG A 333 11.59 4.18 -16.07
C ARG A 333 13.11 4.10 -16.09
N ARG A 334 13.69 2.90 -15.95
CA ARG A 334 15.14 2.66 -15.93
C ARG A 334 15.87 3.59 -14.97
N VAL A 335 15.31 3.77 -13.77
CA VAL A 335 15.88 4.68 -12.76
C VAL A 335 17.24 4.14 -12.32
N PRO A 336 18.32 4.94 -12.37
CA PRO A 336 19.66 4.46 -12.06
C PRO A 336 19.73 3.82 -10.67
N ILE A 337 20.30 2.61 -10.59
CA ILE A 337 20.39 1.82 -9.35
C ILE A 337 21.11 2.56 -8.22
N ARG A 338 22.06 3.45 -8.55
CA ARG A 338 22.74 4.33 -7.59
C ARG A 338 21.81 5.24 -6.78
N LEU A 339 20.58 5.47 -7.26
CA LEU A 339 19.58 6.25 -6.53
C LEU A 339 18.79 5.39 -5.54
N TRP A 340 18.70 4.08 -5.74
CA TRP A 340 17.85 3.20 -4.92
C TRP A 340 18.18 3.24 -3.42
N PRO A 341 19.46 3.39 -3.01
CA PRO A 341 19.81 3.58 -1.60
C PRO A 341 19.18 4.79 -0.92
N ILE A 342 18.65 5.78 -1.65
CA ILE A 342 17.98 6.95 -1.05
C ILE A 342 16.83 6.52 -0.13
N MET A 343 16.03 5.51 -0.53
CA MET A 343 14.92 5.02 0.28
C MET A 343 15.39 4.47 1.64
N PRO A 344 16.25 3.42 1.72
CA PRO A 344 16.72 2.91 3.00
C PRO A 344 17.54 3.94 3.78
N LEU A 345 18.32 4.81 3.10
CA LEU A 345 19.07 5.87 3.79
C LEU A 345 18.14 6.89 4.46
N THR A 346 17.06 7.32 3.80
CA THR A 346 16.08 8.20 4.46
C THR A 346 15.43 7.51 5.65
N THR A 347 15.11 6.22 5.55
CA THR A 347 14.57 5.45 6.69
C THR A 347 15.56 5.43 7.87
N VAL A 348 16.83 5.13 7.62
CA VAL A 348 17.88 5.10 8.65
C VAL A 348 18.11 6.49 9.26
N ILE A 349 18.17 7.54 8.44
CA ILE A 349 18.33 8.94 8.90
C ILE A 349 17.25 9.29 9.92
N MET A 350 16.00 8.90 9.64
CA MET A 350 14.88 9.15 10.55
C MET A 350 14.97 8.36 11.86
N MET A 351 15.82 7.34 11.98
CA MET A 351 16.03 6.60 13.23
C MET A 351 17.26 7.10 14.03
N LEU A 352 18.11 7.95 13.44
CA LEU A 352 19.36 8.40 14.06
C LEU A 352 19.18 9.11 15.41
N PRO A 353 18.15 9.95 15.64
CA PRO A 353 18.00 10.61 16.94
C PRO A 353 17.85 9.63 18.12
N ALA A 354 17.08 8.55 17.95
CA ALA A 354 16.94 7.51 18.97
C ALA A 354 18.26 6.76 19.20
N TRP A 355 18.98 6.44 18.12
CA TRP A 355 20.29 5.81 18.24
C TRP A 355 21.28 6.69 19.00
N ALA A 356 21.32 7.98 18.68
CA ALA A 356 22.16 8.96 19.38
C ALA A 356 21.78 9.13 20.86
N ALA A 357 20.51 8.94 21.20
CA ALA A 357 20.01 8.97 22.58
C ALA A 357 20.32 7.68 23.37
N GLY A 358 20.75 6.60 22.72
CA GLY A 358 21.17 5.34 23.36
C GLY A 358 20.40 4.09 22.90
N TRP A 359 19.34 4.22 22.09
CA TRP A 359 18.60 3.07 21.59
C TRP A 359 19.52 2.14 20.78
N PRO A 360 19.65 0.85 21.14
CA PRO A 360 20.59 -0.05 20.47
C PRO A 360 20.35 -0.14 18.95
N ALA A 361 21.42 -0.01 18.16
CA ALA A 361 21.33 -0.08 16.69
C ALA A 361 20.74 -1.39 16.18
N ALA A 362 21.05 -2.51 16.84
CA ALA A 362 20.48 -3.81 16.51
C ALA A 362 18.94 -3.82 16.67
N ASP A 363 18.43 -3.13 17.69
CA ASP A 363 16.99 -3.02 17.89
C ASP A 363 16.32 -2.18 16.82
N LEU A 364 16.94 -1.06 16.44
CA LEU A 364 16.44 -0.22 15.36
C LEU A 364 16.45 -0.95 14.01
N ALA A 365 17.52 -1.68 13.71
CA ALA A 365 17.68 -2.43 12.47
C ALA A 365 16.70 -3.60 12.33
N THR A 366 16.26 -4.19 13.45
CA THR A 366 15.41 -5.40 13.45
C THR A 366 13.97 -5.13 13.90
N VAL A 367 13.58 -3.86 14.10
CA VAL A 367 12.24 -3.49 14.61
C VAL A 367 11.10 -4.12 13.80
N TYR A 368 11.18 -4.09 12.47
CA TYR A 368 10.14 -4.66 11.61
C TYR A 368 10.15 -6.20 11.56
N LEU A 369 11.31 -6.83 11.77
CA LEU A 369 11.40 -8.29 11.86
C LEU A 369 10.68 -8.78 13.13
N ARG A 370 10.96 -8.15 14.28
CA ARG A 370 10.27 -8.48 15.53
C ARG A 370 8.77 -8.19 15.49
N GLN A 371 8.37 -7.11 14.79
CA GLN A 371 6.96 -6.80 14.60
C GLN A 371 6.24 -7.88 13.79
N ALA A 372 6.91 -8.48 12.80
CA ALA A 372 6.32 -9.55 12.00
C ALA A 372 5.99 -10.79 12.84
N ASP A 373 6.77 -11.09 13.88
CA ASP A 373 6.61 -12.27 14.76
C ASP A 373 5.73 -12.03 16.00
N THR A 374 5.02 -10.90 16.08
CA THR A 374 4.20 -10.57 17.25
C THR A 374 2.89 -11.37 17.30
N TYR A 375 2.37 -11.82 16.15
CA TYR A 375 1.05 -12.43 16.07
C TYR A 375 1.03 -13.68 15.18
N ASP A 376 0.36 -14.73 15.65
CA ASP A 376 0.33 -16.02 14.96
C ASP A 376 -0.78 -16.15 13.89
N GLY A 377 -1.84 -15.34 14.02
CA GLY A 377 -2.97 -15.36 13.08
C GLY A 377 -2.60 -14.91 11.66
N LEU A 378 -3.14 -15.58 10.64
CA LEU A 378 -2.96 -15.20 9.23
C LEU A 378 -3.69 -13.90 8.87
N ALA A 379 -4.74 -13.55 9.61
CA ALA A 379 -5.38 -12.24 9.56
C ALA A 379 -5.87 -11.84 10.95
N LEU A 380 -5.47 -10.65 11.36
CA LEU A 380 -5.84 -10.01 12.61
C LEU A 380 -7.02 -9.10 12.32
N LYS A 381 -8.17 -9.72 12.04
CA LYS A 381 -9.42 -9.04 11.65
C LYS A 381 -9.35 -8.26 10.32
N ALA A 382 -8.29 -8.43 9.54
CA ALA A 382 -8.21 -7.89 8.19
C ALA A 382 -9.27 -8.50 7.26
N PRO A 383 -9.94 -7.70 6.43
CA PRO A 383 -10.90 -8.20 5.43
C PRO A 383 -10.16 -8.72 4.20
N ASN A 384 -9.38 -9.80 4.34
CA ASN A 384 -8.60 -10.41 3.26
C ASN A 384 -8.89 -11.91 3.11
N ILE A 385 -8.26 -12.56 2.12
CA ILE A 385 -8.53 -13.98 1.83
C ILE A 385 -8.27 -14.90 3.04
N TRP A 386 -7.32 -14.52 3.91
CA TRP A 386 -6.97 -15.31 5.09
C TRP A 386 -8.02 -15.23 6.19
N ALA A 387 -8.85 -14.19 6.24
CA ALA A 387 -10.01 -14.17 7.14
C ALA A 387 -11.03 -15.26 6.77
N ILE A 388 -11.13 -15.63 5.49
CA ILE A 388 -11.98 -16.73 5.04
C ILE A 388 -11.33 -18.07 5.37
N LEU A 389 -10.04 -18.23 5.01
CA LEU A 389 -9.35 -19.51 5.13
C LEU A 389 -9.09 -19.95 6.57
N GLN A 390 -8.89 -19.02 7.50
CA GLN A 390 -8.69 -19.34 8.92
C GLN A 390 -9.92 -19.97 9.59
N GLU A 391 -11.11 -19.74 9.06
CA GLU A 391 -12.37 -20.25 9.61
C GLU A 391 -12.75 -21.61 9.01
N LEU A 392 -12.01 -22.08 8.00
CA LEU A 392 -12.23 -23.38 7.38
C LEU A 392 -11.42 -24.48 8.11
N PRO A 393 -11.94 -25.71 8.24
CA PRO A 393 -11.25 -26.81 8.91
C PRO A 393 -10.13 -27.43 8.03
N LEU A 394 -9.12 -26.65 7.67
CA LEU A 394 -8.06 -26.99 6.72
C LEU A 394 -6.81 -27.64 7.38
N GLY A 395 -6.99 -28.34 8.52
CA GLY A 395 -5.91 -28.81 9.40
C GLY A 395 -4.71 -29.45 8.69
N GLY A 396 -3.50 -29.09 9.14
CA GLY A 396 -2.23 -29.70 8.69
C GLY A 396 -1.54 -29.04 7.49
N LEU A 397 -2.17 -28.05 6.83
CA LEU A 397 -1.52 -27.32 5.74
C LEU A 397 -0.65 -26.17 6.25
N PRO A 398 0.55 -25.93 5.68
CA PRO A 398 1.42 -24.81 6.04
C PRO A 398 0.89 -23.49 5.46
N MET A 399 -0.24 -23.02 5.99
CA MET A 399 -0.98 -21.86 5.48
C MET A 399 -0.14 -20.58 5.45
N LEU A 400 0.79 -20.41 6.39
CA LEU A 400 1.74 -19.29 6.36
C LEU A 400 2.65 -19.35 5.13
N GLY A 401 3.20 -20.52 4.81
CA GLY A 401 4.04 -20.73 3.63
C GLY A 401 3.27 -20.49 2.33
N LEU A 402 2.03 -20.97 2.25
CA LEU A 402 1.13 -20.71 1.12
C LEU A 402 0.85 -19.21 0.98
N ALA A 403 0.57 -18.51 2.08
CA ALA A 403 0.31 -17.08 2.07
C ALA A 403 1.50 -16.26 1.59
N LEU A 404 2.69 -16.57 2.09
CA LEU A 404 3.93 -15.94 1.64
C LEU A 404 4.19 -16.23 0.16
N ALA A 405 4.05 -17.48 -0.29
CA ALA A 405 4.23 -17.85 -1.68
C ALA A 405 3.24 -17.11 -2.61
N ALA A 406 1.96 -17.04 -2.22
CA ALA A 406 0.93 -16.31 -2.97
C ALA A 406 1.24 -14.80 -3.04
N ALA A 407 1.61 -14.17 -1.92
CA ALA A 407 1.94 -12.75 -1.88
C ALA A 407 3.18 -12.40 -2.71
N ILE A 408 4.25 -13.21 -2.59
CA ILE A 408 5.50 -13.02 -3.35
C ILE A 408 5.23 -13.25 -4.83
N GLY A 409 4.57 -14.36 -5.20
CA GLY A 409 4.24 -14.69 -6.59
C GLY A 409 3.39 -13.61 -7.25
N ALA A 410 2.34 -13.13 -6.57
CA ALA A 410 1.51 -12.04 -7.05
C ALA A 410 2.29 -10.73 -7.20
N SER A 411 3.18 -10.41 -6.25
CA SER A 411 4.01 -9.20 -6.31
C SER A 411 5.01 -9.25 -7.48
N VAL A 412 5.66 -10.39 -7.71
CA VAL A 412 6.58 -10.60 -8.84
C VAL A 412 5.83 -10.53 -10.16
N ALA A 413 4.66 -11.18 -10.28
CA ALA A 413 3.83 -11.12 -11.48
C ALA A 413 3.35 -9.69 -11.77
N TYR A 414 2.93 -8.96 -10.72
CA TYR A 414 2.58 -7.54 -10.81
C TYR A 414 3.76 -6.72 -11.33
N ILE A 415 4.95 -6.87 -10.74
CA ILE A 415 6.15 -6.10 -11.13
C ILE A 415 6.53 -6.41 -12.58
N ALA A 416 6.53 -7.68 -12.98
CA ALA A 416 6.83 -8.09 -14.35
C ALA A 416 5.86 -7.47 -15.36
N ARG A 417 4.55 -7.44 -15.04
CA ARG A 417 3.53 -6.84 -15.92
C ARG A 417 3.67 -5.32 -16.03
N PHE A 418 3.74 -4.61 -14.91
CA PHE A 418 3.69 -3.15 -14.91
C PHE A 418 5.05 -2.48 -15.12
N SER A 419 6.16 -3.24 -15.07
CA SER A 419 7.47 -2.75 -15.49
C SER A 419 7.59 -2.56 -17.00
N THR A 420 6.79 -3.28 -17.80
CA THR A 420 6.86 -3.23 -19.27
C THR A 420 5.74 -2.41 -19.91
N GLN A 421 4.64 -2.16 -19.20
CA GLN A 421 3.52 -1.38 -19.72
C GLN A 421 3.78 0.14 -19.75
N PRO A 422 3.20 0.87 -20.71
CA PRO A 422 3.17 2.32 -20.68
C PRO A 422 2.21 2.80 -19.57
N LEU A 423 2.77 3.36 -18.51
CA LEU A 423 1.99 3.92 -17.39
C LEU A 423 1.63 5.38 -17.69
N THR A 424 0.37 5.65 -17.99
CA THR A 424 -0.14 7.02 -18.14
C THR A 424 -0.42 7.66 -16.77
N ASP A 425 -0.45 8.99 -16.73
CA ASP A 425 -0.69 9.77 -15.50
C ASP A 425 -2.04 9.43 -14.85
N ARG A 426 -3.06 9.08 -15.63
CA ARG A 426 -4.39 8.71 -15.10
C ARG A 426 -4.46 7.28 -14.58
N THR A 427 -3.74 6.36 -15.23
CA THR A 427 -3.72 4.94 -14.82
C THR A 427 -2.83 4.68 -13.61
N ILE A 428 -1.91 5.60 -13.29
CA ILE A 428 -0.93 5.39 -12.22
C ILE A 428 -1.58 5.17 -10.85
N VAL A 429 -2.69 5.85 -10.57
CA VAL A 429 -3.43 5.71 -9.30
C VAL A 429 -4.09 4.33 -9.23
N SER A 430 -4.70 3.87 -10.32
CA SER A 430 -5.33 2.54 -10.41
C SER A 430 -4.31 1.43 -10.25
N VAL A 431 -3.11 1.58 -10.84
CA VAL A 431 -2.03 0.60 -10.74
C VAL A 431 -1.44 0.59 -9.31
N ALA A 432 -1.28 1.75 -8.67
CA ALA A 432 -0.88 1.84 -7.26
C ALA A 432 -1.93 1.22 -6.32
N LEU A 433 -3.22 1.50 -6.53
CA LEU A 433 -4.31 0.90 -5.78
C LEU A 433 -4.31 -0.63 -5.93
N LEU A 434 -4.12 -1.14 -7.15
CA LEU A 434 -4.05 -2.58 -7.39
C LEU A 434 -2.89 -3.23 -6.63
N ALA A 435 -1.71 -2.60 -6.56
CA ALA A 435 -0.62 -3.12 -5.74
C ALA A 435 -1.04 -3.25 -4.28
N THR A 436 -1.61 -2.18 -3.69
CA THR A 436 -2.03 -2.21 -2.29
C THR A 436 -3.13 -3.23 -2.01
N LEU A 437 -4.10 -3.39 -2.91
CA LEU A 437 -5.15 -4.40 -2.76
C LEU A 437 -4.59 -5.83 -2.85
N LEU A 438 -3.66 -6.08 -3.78
CA LEU A 438 -3.03 -7.39 -3.93
C LEU A 438 -2.15 -7.74 -2.73
N THR A 439 -1.28 -6.83 -2.30
CA THR A 439 -0.36 -7.10 -1.18
C THR A 439 -1.12 -7.27 0.11
N THR A 440 -2.04 -6.36 0.45
CA THR A 440 -2.80 -6.45 1.71
C THR A 440 -3.82 -7.60 1.68
N GLY A 441 -4.32 -7.92 0.48
CA GLY A 441 -5.22 -9.05 0.25
C GLY A 441 -4.55 -10.43 0.40
N LEU A 442 -3.25 -10.52 0.14
CA LEU A 442 -2.53 -11.81 0.07
C LEU A 442 -1.43 -11.97 1.13
N LEU A 443 -0.90 -10.90 1.72
CA LEU A 443 0.06 -11.06 2.82
C LEU A 443 -0.65 -11.59 4.07
N PRO A 444 -0.01 -12.50 4.83
CA PRO A 444 -0.50 -12.95 6.12
C PRO A 444 -0.25 -11.89 7.20
N ARG A 445 -0.82 -12.09 8.39
CA ARG A 445 -0.65 -11.26 9.60
C ARG A 445 -1.07 -9.79 9.39
N MET A 446 -2.05 -9.56 8.51
CA MET A 446 -2.59 -8.22 8.25
C MET A 446 -3.64 -7.84 9.30
N HIS A 447 -3.68 -6.56 9.71
CA HIS A 447 -4.70 -6.01 10.62
C HIS A 447 -5.88 -5.38 9.88
N GLU A 448 -7.00 -5.17 10.60
CA GLU A 448 -8.24 -4.55 10.13
C GLU A 448 -8.06 -3.25 9.34
N ARG A 449 -7.02 -2.48 9.68
CA ARG A 449 -6.74 -1.16 9.12
C ARG A 449 -5.67 -1.12 8.04
N TYR A 450 -5.08 -2.25 7.65
CA TYR A 450 -3.95 -2.24 6.69
C TYR A 450 -4.37 -1.93 5.25
N PHE A 451 -5.68 -1.90 4.96
CA PHE A 451 -6.21 -1.36 3.71
C PHE A 451 -6.29 0.18 3.68
N PHE A 452 -5.85 0.88 4.72
CA PHE A 452 -5.95 2.35 4.83
C PHE A 452 -5.41 3.12 3.63
N LEU A 453 -4.28 2.72 3.03
CA LEU A 453 -3.79 3.38 1.81
C LEU A 453 -4.66 3.06 0.59
N ALA A 454 -5.20 1.84 0.51
CA ALA A 454 -6.12 1.43 -0.55
C ALA A 454 -7.43 2.23 -0.48
N ASP A 455 -7.97 2.45 0.72
CA ASP A 455 -9.14 3.31 0.97
C ASP A 455 -8.96 4.71 0.36
N VAL A 456 -7.82 5.34 0.65
CA VAL A 456 -7.51 6.70 0.18
C VAL A 456 -7.24 6.72 -1.33
N LEU A 457 -6.50 5.74 -1.85
CA LEU A 457 -6.23 5.64 -3.29
C LEU A 457 -7.52 5.35 -4.09
N ALA A 458 -8.45 4.57 -3.54
CA ALA A 458 -9.73 4.29 -4.17
C ALA A 458 -10.63 5.54 -4.23
N LEU A 459 -10.65 6.34 -3.16
CA LEU A 459 -11.29 7.66 -3.16
C LEU A 459 -10.68 8.56 -4.24
N ILE A 460 -9.35 8.68 -4.29
CA ILE A 460 -8.64 9.50 -5.28
C ILE A 460 -8.95 9.02 -6.70
N MET A 461 -8.93 7.69 -6.94
CA MET A 461 -9.25 7.11 -8.24
C MET A 461 -10.68 7.47 -8.67
N ALA A 462 -11.67 7.35 -7.78
CA ALA A 462 -13.06 7.71 -8.07
C ALA A 462 -13.22 9.20 -8.41
N LEU A 463 -12.45 10.08 -7.77
CA LEU A 463 -12.48 11.53 -8.02
C LEU A 463 -11.77 11.92 -9.32
N VAL A 464 -10.79 11.14 -9.77
CA VAL A 464 -10.02 11.39 -11.01
C VAL A 464 -10.73 10.82 -12.23
N ILE A 465 -11.17 9.56 -12.17
CA ILE A 465 -11.78 8.83 -13.31
C ILE A 465 -13.27 9.16 -13.44
N ARG A 466 -14.00 9.18 -12.32
CA ARG A 466 -15.42 9.58 -12.22
C ARG A 466 -16.40 8.72 -13.02
N ASP A 467 -16.04 7.50 -13.38
CA ASP A 467 -16.96 6.54 -13.99
C ASP A 467 -17.65 5.66 -12.94
N ARG A 468 -18.71 4.94 -13.35
CA ARG A 468 -19.45 4.05 -12.43
C ARG A 468 -18.58 2.94 -11.85
N SER A 469 -17.59 2.48 -12.61
CA SER A 469 -16.69 1.41 -12.17
C SER A 469 -15.76 1.87 -11.05
N SER A 470 -15.10 3.03 -11.19
CA SER A 470 -14.22 3.58 -10.16
C SER A 470 -14.96 3.92 -8.87
N VAL A 471 -16.17 4.48 -8.96
CA VAL A 471 -17.03 4.72 -7.80
C VAL A 471 -17.42 3.42 -7.12
N ARG A 472 -17.85 2.40 -7.88
CA ARG A 472 -18.19 1.09 -7.33
C ARG A 472 -17.00 0.41 -6.64
N ILE A 473 -15.81 0.50 -7.21
CA ILE A 473 -14.58 -0.01 -6.59
C ILE A 473 -14.31 0.73 -5.27
N ALA A 474 -14.41 2.06 -5.25
CA ALA A 474 -14.22 2.83 -4.02
C ALA A 474 -15.23 2.47 -2.92
N VAL A 475 -16.50 2.26 -3.28
CA VAL A 475 -17.54 1.79 -2.35
C VAL A 475 -17.23 0.40 -1.82
N LEU A 476 -16.83 -0.55 -2.68
CA LEU A 476 -16.47 -1.91 -2.26
C LEU A 476 -15.26 -1.93 -1.31
N VAL A 477 -14.21 -1.16 -1.63
CA VAL A 477 -13.03 -1.02 -0.79
C VAL A 477 -13.41 -0.43 0.57
N GLN A 478 -14.16 0.67 0.60
CA GLN A 478 -14.62 1.27 1.86
C GLN A 478 -15.51 0.33 2.66
N ALA A 479 -16.47 -0.33 2.03
CA ALA A 479 -17.35 -1.28 2.72
C ALA A 479 -16.55 -2.44 3.32
N GLY A 480 -15.61 -3.01 2.57
CA GLY A 480 -14.73 -4.07 3.05
C GLY A 480 -13.90 -3.64 4.26
N SER A 481 -13.25 -2.47 4.18
CA SER A 481 -12.41 -1.93 5.26
C SER A 481 -13.22 -1.61 6.51
N ILE A 482 -14.40 -1.00 6.36
CA ILE A 482 -15.31 -0.73 7.47
C ILE A 482 -15.70 -2.02 8.16
N LEU A 483 -16.04 -3.08 7.42
CA LEU A 483 -16.41 -4.37 8.01
C LEU A 483 -15.26 -5.02 8.79
N GLY A 484 -14.01 -4.82 8.35
CA GLY A 484 -12.82 -5.18 9.14
C GLY A 484 -12.76 -4.41 10.47
N ILE A 485 -13.01 -3.10 10.44
CA ILE A 485 -13.06 -2.27 11.67
C ILE A 485 -14.25 -2.68 12.55
N VAL A 486 -15.40 -3.04 11.98
CA VAL A 486 -16.54 -3.54 12.75
C VAL A 486 -16.18 -4.85 13.44
N ASN A 487 -15.49 -5.79 12.76
CA ASN A 487 -14.95 -6.98 13.44
C ASN A 487 -14.02 -6.57 14.60
N TYR A 488 -13.15 -5.58 14.38
CA TYR A 488 -12.29 -5.08 15.45
C TYR A 488 -13.06 -4.60 16.69
N ILE A 489 -14.16 -3.88 16.50
CA ILE A 489 -14.99 -3.33 17.58
C ILE A 489 -15.86 -4.40 18.23
N THR A 490 -16.50 -5.27 17.45
CA THR A 490 -17.54 -6.20 17.94
C THR A 490 -17.02 -7.60 18.27
N GLY A 491 -15.86 -7.97 17.72
CA GLY A 491 -15.33 -9.34 17.78
C GLY A 491 -16.03 -10.33 16.85
N ILE A 492 -16.94 -9.88 15.97
CA ILE A 492 -17.70 -10.76 15.07
C ILE A 492 -16.88 -11.03 13.80
N ASN A 493 -16.21 -12.19 13.76
CA ASN A 493 -15.35 -12.60 12.64
C ASN A 493 -16.05 -12.60 11.27
N ALA A 494 -17.34 -12.91 11.23
CA ALA A 494 -18.14 -12.89 10.00
C ALA A 494 -18.09 -11.54 9.26
N MET A 495 -17.91 -10.43 9.98
CA MET A 495 -17.79 -9.10 9.35
C MET A 495 -16.53 -9.02 8.47
N ALA A 496 -15.38 -9.49 8.96
CA ALA A 496 -14.15 -9.50 8.16
C ALA A 496 -14.25 -10.45 6.95
N ILE A 497 -14.96 -11.57 7.08
CA ILE A 497 -15.22 -12.51 5.97
C ILE A 497 -16.06 -11.83 4.87
N ILE A 498 -17.16 -11.18 5.23
CA ILE A 498 -18.00 -10.44 4.27
C ILE A 498 -17.19 -9.30 3.64
N GLY A 499 -16.38 -8.61 4.44
CA GLY A 499 -15.48 -7.58 3.94
C GLY A 499 -14.43 -8.11 2.96
N ALA A 500 -13.91 -9.32 3.18
CA ALA A 500 -12.96 -9.97 2.28
C ALA A 500 -13.57 -10.22 0.90
N PHE A 501 -14.83 -10.64 0.80
CA PHE A 501 -15.51 -10.77 -0.47
C PHE A 501 -15.63 -9.43 -1.21
N ALA A 502 -15.93 -8.34 -0.49
CA ALA A 502 -15.96 -7.00 -1.07
C ALA A 502 -14.57 -6.58 -1.61
N MET A 503 -13.50 -6.86 -0.84
CA MET A 503 -12.11 -6.57 -1.24
C MET A 503 -11.68 -7.38 -2.46
N ILE A 504 -12.00 -8.68 -2.50
CA ILE A 504 -11.73 -9.54 -3.65
C ILE A 504 -12.49 -9.04 -4.89
N ALA A 505 -13.77 -8.70 -4.74
CA ALA A 505 -14.57 -8.16 -5.83
C ALA A 505 -14.00 -6.83 -6.37
N ALA A 506 -13.59 -5.91 -5.50
CA ALA A 506 -12.92 -4.67 -5.88
C ALA A 506 -11.61 -4.94 -6.63
N THR A 507 -10.79 -5.84 -6.11
CA THR A 507 -9.50 -6.23 -6.71
C THR A 507 -9.68 -6.81 -8.10
N VAL A 508 -10.62 -7.75 -8.27
CA VAL A 508 -10.91 -8.38 -9.57
C VAL A 508 -11.45 -7.36 -10.56
N GLN A 509 -12.36 -6.48 -10.14
CA GLN A 509 -12.91 -5.44 -11.02
C GLN A 509 -11.85 -4.45 -11.48
N LEU A 510 -10.91 -4.07 -10.60
CA LEU A 510 -9.80 -3.19 -10.93
C LEU A 510 -8.76 -3.88 -11.83
N ALA A 511 -8.45 -5.15 -11.55
CA ALA A 511 -7.43 -5.91 -12.27
C ALA A 511 -7.84 -6.24 -13.71
N ARG A 512 -9.11 -6.60 -13.94
CA ARG A 512 -9.62 -7.00 -15.27
C ARG A 512 -9.23 -6.05 -16.42
N PRO A 513 -9.51 -4.74 -16.36
CA PRO A 513 -9.13 -3.82 -17.44
C PRO A 513 -7.62 -3.59 -17.53
N LEU A 514 -6.89 -3.67 -16.40
CA LEU A 514 -5.44 -3.43 -16.36
C LEU A 514 -4.61 -4.62 -16.88
N LEU A 515 -5.14 -5.84 -16.74
CA LEU A 515 -4.46 -7.07 -17.12
C LEU A 515 -4.77 -7.53 -18.55
N LYS A 516 -5.82 -7.01 -19.20
CA LYS A 516 -6.09 -7.31 -20.62
C LYS A 516 -4.84 -7.04 -21.47
N PRO A 517 -4.40 -7.99 -22.33
CA PRO A 517 -3.36 -7.73 -23.32
C PRO A 517 -3.76 -6.54 -24.19
N ALA A 518 -2.79 -5.73 -24.62
CA ALA A 518 -3.11 -4.71 -25.60
C ALA A 518 -3.57 -5.45 -26.87
N ALA A 519 -4.67 -5.03 -27.49
CA ALA A 519 -5.24 -5.71 -28.65
C ALA A 519 -4.28 -5.79 -29.87
N ASN A 520 -3.13 -5.11 -29.80
CA ASN A 520 -2.07 -5.10 -30.82
C ASN A 520 -0.81 -5.88 -30.44
N ASP A 521 -0.82 -6.70 -29.38
CA ASP A 521 0.31 -7.58 -29.03
C ASP A 521 0.42 -8.81 -29.97
N ASN A 522 -0.08 -8.72 -31.21
CA ASN A 522 0.06 -9.77 -32.22
C ASN A 522 1.34 -9.53 -33.04
N PRO A 523 2.44 -10.25 -32.79
CA PRO A 523 3.73 -10.03 -33.47
C PRO A 523 3.69 -10.33 -34.97
N LEU A 524 2.59 -10.90 -35.48
CA LEU A 524 2.39 -11.24 -36.88
C LEU A 524 2.03 -10.03 -37.77
N ILE A 525 1.49 -8.94 -37.21
CA ILE A 525 1.10 -7.76 -38.01
C ILE A 525 2.28 -6.79 -38.18
N ALA A 526 3.26 -6.81 -37.27
CA ALA A 526 4.43 -5.94 -37.32
C ALA A 526 5.50 -6.39 -38.35
N ARG A 527 5.28 -7.50 -39.08
CA ARG A 527 6.22 -8.02 -40.09
C ARG A 527 5.77 -7.79 -41.54
N THR A 528 4.65 -7.10 -41.76
CA THR A 528 4.07 -6.89 -43.09
C THR A 528 3.82 -5.42 -43.44
N ALA A 529 4.49 -4.48 -42.76
CA ALA A 529 4.41 -3.05 -43.08
C ALA A 529 5.75 -2.52 -43.57
#